data_AF-A0A8C4IR81-F1
#
_entry.id   AF-A0A8C4IR81-F1
#
_cell.length_a   1.000
_cell.length_b   1.000
_cell.length_c   1.000
_cell.angle_alpha   90.00
_cell.angle_beta   90.00
_cell.angle_gamma   90.00
#
_symmetry.space_group_name_H-M   'P 1'
#
loop_
_entity.id
_entity.type
_entity.pdbx_description
1 polymer ?
#
loop_
_entity_poly.entity_id
_entity_poly.type
_entity_poly.pdbx_seq_one_letter_code
_entity_poly.pdbx_strand_id
1 'polypeptide(L)'
;MAELGQHEGEQDIEKKIEETRQRFKNEFLQDSTEKYDSRDVERLQNDESLVEGYLTWRLYVIDDALKMIDESLQWRKEFGVNDLTESVIPKWMFETGAVYLHGYDREGNKLFWFKVKLHTKDAKTILDKKKYVAFWLERYAKKEPGMPLTVVFDMAESGLSNIDMEFVKYIINCFKVYYPKFLSKMIIVDMPWIMNAAWKIVKSWLGPEAISKLKFASKSEIQTFIDPEYLPPHMGGTDPFKYSYPPLPDDDFQTPICDNGPIVSEDDTESKEGEMEGKDALESSFNSEVAVKPKKVNFLEDSLRSEENDKGDTSVRTKGARKPLTTFKGPLLDVSPAEELSFGSGETEKKSLIILSNVTKNQVAFKVRTTAPEKYRVKPSSSCCEAGASVDIVVSLHGGSQASPQDRFLVMAAEMDSVGSQELAQFWKEVPKTKVMEHRLRCHLLESAKPTVSPLRDSPVEAGTNGQQELNTALMRLMACNSRMEQKLNTCLWVQKVLTGLVLVLVVLNLLCLFMLGTSQQPS
;
A
#
# COMPACT_ATOMS: atom_id res chain seq x y z
N MET A 1 30.24 -0.53 28.35
CA MET A 1 30.11 -1.58 27.30
C MET A 1 29.22 -1.13 26.14
N ALA A 2 28.10 -0.43 26.36
CA ALA A 2 27.29 0.13 25.27
C ALA A 2 28.03 1.20 24.44
N GLU A 3 28.80 2.08 25.09
CA GLU A 3 29.63 3.11 24.41
C GLU A 3 30.78 2.52 23.60
N LEU A 4 31.40 1.43 24.08
CA LEU A 4 32.44 0.69 23.33
C LEU A 4 31.86 0.00 22.09
N GLY A 5 30.65 -0.57 22.17
CA GLY A 5 29.99 -1.20 21.03
C GLY A 5 29.46 -0.21 19.98
N GLN A 6 29.05 1.00 20.38
CA GLN A 6 28.73 2.08 19.44
C GLN A 6 29.99 2.60 18.73
N HIS A 7 31.07 2.81 19.47
CA HIS A 7 32.33 3.29 18.92
C HIS A 7 33.01 2.27 17.97
N GLU A 8 32.87 0.96 18.24
CA GLU A 8 33.32 -0.09 17.31
C GLU A 8 32.47 -0.15 16.03
N GLY A 9 31.16 0.09 16.13
CA GLY A 9 30.26 0.15 14.97
C GLY A 9 30.50 1.36 14.08
N GLU A 10 30.76 2.53 14.68
CA GLU A 10 31.09 3.76 13.96
C GLU A 10 32.43 3.64 13.22
N GLN A 11 33.45 3.05 13.87
CA GLN A 11 34.75 2.79 13.22
C GLN A 11 34.66 1.80 12.04
N ASP A 12 33.77 0.80 12.09
CA ASP A 12 33.57 -0.12 10.96
C ASP A 12 32.90 0.58 9.77
N ILE A 13 31.97 1.51 10.02
CA ILE A 13 31.31 2.30 8.97
C ILE A 13 32.31 3.23 8.29
N GLU A 14 33.08 4.01 9.06
CA GLU A 14 34.07 4.94 8.53
C GLU A 14 35.10 4.20 7.65
N LYS A 15 35.55 3.01 8.10
CA LYS A 15 36.44 2.15 7.32
C LYS A 15 35.81 1.70 6.00
N LYS A 16 34.54 1.29 6.00
CA LYS A 16 33.83 0.87 4.79
C LYS A 16 33.62 2.04 3.81
N ILE A 17 33.37 3.24 4.32
CA ILE A 17 33.26 4.45 3.50
C ILE A 17 34.58 4.73 2.79
N GLU A 18 35.69 4.73 3.55
CA GLU A 18 37.01 4.98 2.99
C GLU A 18 37.44 3.89 2.01
N GLU A 19 37.20 2.61 2.34
CA GLU A 19 37.44 1.49 1.42
C GLU A 19 36.63 1.65 0.12
N THR A 20 35.36 2.06 0.21
CA THR A 20 34.51 2.30 -0.96
C THR A 20 35.07 3.41 -1.85
N ARG A 21 35.52 4.54 -1.26
CA ARG A 21 36.13 5.64 -2.01
C ARG A 21 37.42 5.22 -2.71
N GLN A 22 38.30 4.50 -1.99
CA GLN A 22 39.56 4.01 -2.52
C GLN A 22 39.34 3.02 -3.67
N ARG A 23 38.44 2.05 -3.47
CA ARG A 23 38.11 1.06 -4.49
C ARG A 23 37.43 1.70 -5.70
N PHE A 24 36.51 2.64 -5.50
CA PHE A 24 35.93 3.39 -6.62
C PHE A 24 37.01 4.10 -7.44
N LYS A 25 37.95 4.79 -6.77
CA LYS A 25 39.06 5.47 -7.44
C LYS A 25 39.97 4.51 -8.21
N ASN A 26 40.28 3.35 -7.63
CA ASN A 26 41.21 2.40 -8.24
C ASN A 26 40.56 1.55 -9.35
N GLU A 27 39.31 1.13 -9.18
CA GLU A 27 38.65 0.19 -10.09
C GLU A 27 37.85 0.89 -11.19
N PHE A 28 37.35 2.11 -10.95
CA PHE A 28 36.41 2.79 -11.87
C PHE A 28 36.97 4.07 -12.50
N LEU A 29 37.91 4.78 -11.85
CA LEU A 29 38.49 6.02 -12.39
C LEU A 29 39.81 5.82 -13.15
N GLN A 30 40.50 4.68 -12.99
CA GLN A 30 41.81 4.46 -13.63
C GLN A 30 41.73 4.43 -15.17
N ASP A 31 40.64 3.91 -15.74
CA ASP A 31 40.56 3.64 -17.18
C ASP A 31 39.84 4.73 -18.00
N SER A 32 39.08 5.65 -17.37
CA SER A 32 38.46 6.79 -18.06
C SER A 32 37.88 7.83 -17.08
N THR A 33 38.46 9.03 -17.06
CA THR A 33 37.86 10.20 -16.38
C THR A 33 36.63 10.75 -17.13
N GLU A 34 36.40 10.31 -18.37
CA GLU A 34 35.22 10.69 -19.17
C GLU A 34 33.99 9.84 -18.86
N LYS A 35 34.06 8.84 -17.98
CA LYS A 35 32.88 8.02 -17.65
C LYS A 35 31.87 8.75 -16.76
N TYR A 36 32.32 9.68 -15.93
CA TYR A 36 31.49 10.37 -14.93
C TYR A 36 31.57 11.90 -15.08
N ASP A 37 30.64 12.61 -14.45
CA ASP A 37 30.75 14.06 -14.25
C ASP A 37 31.71 14.32 -13.09
N SER A 38 32.66 15.24 -13.26
CA SER A 38 33.68 15.53 -12.25
C SER A 38 33.08 16.03 -10.93
N ARG A 39 31.95 16.74 -10.99
CA ARG A 39 31.23 17.25 -9.80
C ARG A 39 30.71 16.11 -8.93
N ASP A 40 30.23 15.04 -9.55
CA ASP A 40 29.74 13.87 -8.83
C ASP A 40 30.87 13.01 -8.26
N VAL A 41 32.00 12.91 -8.99
CA VAL A 41 33.20 12.25 -8.48
C VAL A 41 33.74 12.99 -7.26
N GLU A 42 33.85 14.32 -7.33
CA GLU A 42 34.24 15.17 -6.20
C GLU A 42 33.28 15.01 -5.02
N ARG A 43 31.97 15.03 -5.28
CA ARG A 43 30.96 14.81 -4.26
C ARG A 43 31.14 13.45 -3.57
N LEU A 44 31.35 12.36 -4.31
CA LEU A 44 31.58 11.04 -3.72
C LEU A 44 32.82 11.00 -2.78
N GLN A 45 33.86 11.79 -3.09
CA GLN A 45 35.05 11.89 -2.26
C GLN A 45 34.83 12.73 -0.98
N ASN A 46 33.97 13.74 -1.04
CA ASN A 46 33.82 14.72 0.04
C ASN A 46 32.55 14.54 0.89
N ASP A 47 31.50 13.92 0.35
CA ASP A 47 30.20 13.73 1.00
C ASP A 47 30.12 12.32 1.60
N GLU A 48 30.31 12.23 2.91
CA GLU A 48 30.24 10.97 3.65
C GLU A 48 28.83 10.37 3.64
N SER A 49 27.82 11.23 3.81
CA SER A 49 26.41 10.83 3.85
C SER A 49 25.95 10.17 2.55
N LEU A 50 26.50 10.62 1.42
CA LEU A 50 26.24 10.01 0.11
C LEU A 50 26.76 8.57 0.07
N VAL A 51 28.02 8.34 0.46
CA VAL A 51 28.65 7.02 0.43
C VAL A 51 27.96 6.07 1.39
N GLU A 52 27.71 6.53 2.62
CA GLU A 52 26.95 5.77 3.62
C GLU A 52 25.54 5.44 3.10
N GLY A 53 24.89 6.38 2.40
CA GLY A 53 23.61 6.18 1.72
C GLY A 53 23.61 4.94 0.81
N TYR A 54 24.60 4.83 -0.07
CA TYR A 54 24.76 3.66 -0.95
C TYR A 54 25.09 2.39 -0.17
N LEU A 55 25.99 2.48 0.80
CA LEU A 55 26.41 1.34 1.61
C LEU A 55 25.25 0.74 2.39
N THR A 56 24.51 1.52 3.16
CA THR A 56 23.36 1.02 3.92
C THR A 56 22.31 0.42 2.97
N TRP A 57 22.06 1.03 1.81
CA TRP A 57 21.11 0.51 0.82
C TRP A 57 21.54 -0.85 0.23
N ARG A 58 22.83 -1.14 0.26
CA ARG A 58 23.42 -2.42 -0.11
C ARG A 58 23.88 -3.23 1.09
N LEU A 59 23.28 -2.98 2.26
CA LEU A 59 23.54 -3.73 3.51
C LEU A 59 25.03 -3.81 3.84
N TYR A 60 25.75 -2.73 3.58
CA TYR A 60 27.19 -2.56 3.80
C TYR A 60 28.08 -3.54 3.00
N VAL A 61 27.56 -4.08 1.88
CA VAL A 61 28.30 -4.85 0.88
C VAL A 61 28.92 -3.90 -0.14
N ILE A 62 30.24 -3.72 -0.04
CA ILE A 62 31.00 -2.72 -0.84
C ILE A 62 30.90 -2.99 -2.34
N ASP A 63 31.05 -4.24 -2.79
CA ASP A 63 30.98 -4.58 -4.22
C ASP A 63 29.66 -4.17 -4.87
N ASP A 64 28.55 -4.35 -4.14
CA ASP A 64 27.22 -4.01 -4.65
C ASP A 64 26.94 -2.51 -4.54
N ALA A 65 27.51 -1.83 -3.54
CA ALA A 65 27.50 -0.37 -3.45
C ALA A 65 28.28 0.25 -4.62
N LEU A 66 29.48 -0.25 -4.94
CA LEU A 66 30.30 0.23 -6.06
C LEU A 66 29.59 0.10 -7.40
N LYS A 67 28.95 -1.05 -7.69
CA LYS A 67 28.15 -1.24 -8.92
C LYS A 67 26.99 -0.24 -9.00
N MET A 68 26.33 0.02 -7.87
CA MET A 68 25.22 0.97 -7.81
C MET A 68 25.69 2.41 -7.99
N ILE A 69 26.82 2.79 -7.39
CA ILE A 69 27.46 4.10 -7.59
C ILE A 69 27.83 4.26 -9.06
N ASP A 70 28.45 3.24 -9.68
CA ASP A 70 28.83 3.25 -11.09
C ASP A 70 27.63 3.51 -12.01
N GLU A 71 26.54 2.77 -11.82
CA GLU A 71 25.30 2.93 -12.59
C GLU A 71 24.67 4.32 -12.36
N SER A 72 24.66 4.80 -11.11
CA SER A 72 24.10 6.09 -10.74
C SER A 72 24.88 7.26 -11.36
N LEU A 73 26.21 7.26 -11.26
CA LEU A 73 27.04 8.35 -11.78
C LEU A 73 27.08 8.40 -13.31
N GLN A 74 27.03 7.25 -13.98
CA GLN A 74 26.84 7.21 -15.44
C GLN A 74 25.51 7.84 -15.84
N TRP A 75 24.41 7.46 -15.18
CA TRP A 75 23.11 8.07 -15.42
C TRP A 75 23.13 9.58 -15.17
N ARG A 76 23.74 10.03 -14.05
CA ARG A 76 23.82 11.47 -13.73
C ARG A 76 24.51 12.26 -14.84
N LYS A 77 25.60 11.73 -15.38
CA LYS A 77 26.32 12.33 -16.50
C LYS A 77 25.48 12.32 -17.79
N GLU A 78 25.03 11.15 -18.23
CA GLU A 78 24.28 10.99 -19.49
C GLU A 78 23.01 11.84 -19.51
N PHE A 79 22.38 11.99 -18.36
CA PHE A 79 21.12 12.70 -18.21
C PHE A 79 21.30 14.20 -17.95
N GLY A 80 22.54 14.64 -17.68
CA GLY A 80 22.88 16.04 -17.37
C GLY A 80 22.29 16.52 -16.05
N VAL A 81 22.25 15.66 -15.03
CA VAL A 81 21.53 15.91 -13.76
C VAL A 81 22.05 17.16 -13.05
N ASN A 82 23.36 17.37 -13.03
CA ASN A 82 23.96 18.53 -12.39
C ASN A 82 23.63 19.85 -13.09
N ASP A 83 23.17 19.80 -14.34
CA ASP A 83 22.78 20.96 -15.16
C ASP A 83 21.26 21.10 -15.28
N LEU A 84 20.48 20.28 -14.57
CA LEU A 84 19.03 20.42 -14.49
C LEU A 84 18.67 21.70 -13.74
N THR A 85 18.09 22.62 -14.49
CA THR A 85 17.49 23.86 -14.02
C THR A 85 16.08 23.99 -14.59
N GLU A 86 15.29 24.88 -14.04
CA GLU A 86 13.94 25.18 -14.54
C GLU A 86 13.97 25.59 -16.02
N SER A 87 15.01 26.32 -16.45
CA SER A 87 15.16 26.81 -17.82
C SER A 87 15.35 25.73 -18.88
N VAL A 88 15.87 24.55 -18.52
CA VAL A 88 16.08 23.44 -19.47
C VAL A 88 14.85 22.53 -19.60
N ILE A 89 13.82 22.77 -18.77
CA ILE A 89 12.58 22.00 -18.76
C ILE A 89 11.50 22.86 -19.44
N PRO A 90 10.79 22.34 -20.46
CA PRO A 90 9.68 23.04 -21.07
C PRO A 90 8.66 23.60 -20.05
N LYS A 91 8.47 24.93 -20.08
CA LYS A 91 7.62 25.68 -19.15
C LYS A 91 6.23 25.07 -18.94
N TRP A 92 5.62 24.58 -20.02
CA TRP A 92 4.29 23.98 -20.00
C TRP A 92 4.18 22.78 -19.03
N MET A 93 5.28 22.07 -18.75
CA MET A 93 5.26 20.95 -17.80
C MET A 93 5.06 21.42 -16.36
N PHE A 94 5.69 22.54 -15.97
CA PHE A 94 5.39 23.16 -14.69
C PHE A 94 3.94 23.63 -14.67
N GLU A 95 3.49 24.35 -15.70
CA GLU A 95 2.11 24.85 -15.82
C GLU A 95 1.04 23.74 -15.73
N THR A 96 1.36 22.49 -16.08
CA THR A 96 0.40 21.38 -15.95
C THR A 96 0.05 21.02 -14.51
N GLY A 97 0.96 21.21 -13.55
CA GLY A 97 0.80 20.71 -12.18
C GLY A 97 0.67 19.18 -12.08
N ALA A 98 1.20 18.43 -13.06
CA ALA A 98 1.15 16.97 -13.06
C ALA A 98 2.02 16.33 -11.96
N VAL A 99 3.08 17.02 -11.55
CA VAL A 99 4.03 16.57 -10.52
C VAL A 99 4.42 17.76 -9.65
N TYR A 100 4.38 17.59 -8.32
CA TYR A 100 4.71 18.64 -7.34
C TYR A 100 4.95 18.07 -5.94
N LEU A 101 5.59 18.84 -5.05
CA LEU A 101 5.82 18.50 -3.64
C LEU A 101 4.95 19.38 -2.75
N HIS A 102 4.10 18.79 -1.90
CA HIS A 102 3.23 19.56 -0.99
C HIS A 102 2.67 18.70 0.14
N GLY A 103 2.74 19.21 1.37
CA GLY A 103 2.26 18.49 2.56
C GLY A 103 3.13 17.32 3.00
N TYR A 104 2.70 16.64 4.07
CA TYR A 104 3.43 15.56 4.73
C TYR A 104 2.52 14.36 5.00
N ASP A 105 3.09 13.15 4.99
CA ASP A 105 2.40 11.98 5.49
C ASP A 105 2.41 11.94 7.03
N ARG A 106 1.66 11.00 7.63
CA ARG A 106 1.58 10.84 9.09
C ARG A 106 2.91 10.50 9.77
N GLU A 107 3.90 10.06 9.00
CA GLU A 107 5.24 9.75 9.49
C GLU A 107 6.21 10.93 9.28
N GLY A 108 5.71 12.09 8.85
CA GLY A 108 6.50 13.30 8.63
C GLY A 108 7.28 13.32 7.32
N ASN A 109 7.01 12.41 6.38
CA ASN A 109 7.69 12.39 5.08
C ASN A 109 7.00 13.33 4.09
N LYS A 110 7.77 14.14 3.36
CA LYS A 110 7.21 15.06 2.35
C LYS A 110 6.49 14.28 1.25
N LEU A 111 5.32 14.77 0.85
CA LEU A 111 4.52 14.13 -0.20
C LEU A 111 4.96 14.60 -1.59
N PHE A 112 5.29 13.65 -2.45
CA PHE A 112 5.60 13.88 -3.85
C PHE A 112 4.46 13.38 -4.74
N TRP A 113 3.65 14.31 -5.21
CA TRP A 113 2.40 14.05 -5.90
C TRP A 113 2.61 13.82 -7.40
N PHE A 114 1.91 12.81 -7.93
CA PHE A 114 1.76 12.53 -9.36
C PHE A 114 0.27 12.49 -9.69
N LYS A 115 -0.24 13.48 -10.44
CA LYS A 115 -1.60 13.49 -10.97
C LYS A 115 -1.65 12.70 -12.27
N VAL A 116 -1.97 11.41 -12.18
CA VAL A 116 -1.81 10.47 -13.30
C VAL A 116 -2.76 10.76 -14.46
N LYS A 117 -3.93 11.34 -14.20
CA LYS A 117 -4.86 11.81 -15.25
C LYS A 117 -4.18 12.74 -16.26
N LEU A 118 -3.22 13.55 -15.82
CA LEU A 118 -2.51 14.53 -16.64
C LEU A 118 -1.34 13.93 -17.42
N HIS A 119 -0.94 12.69 -17.12
CA HIS A 119 0.13 12.02 -17.85
C HIS A 119 -0.40 11.32 -19.10
N THR A 120 0.20 11.60 -20.24
CA THR A 120 -0.04 10.88 -21.50
C THR A 120 1.25 10.24 -22.00
N LYS A 121 1.16 9.03 -22.57
CA LYS A 121 2.32 8.42 -23.23
C LYS A 121 2.63 9.17 -24.52
N ASP A 122 3.82 9.75 -24.62
CA ASP A 122 4.29 10.42 -25.82
C ASP A 122 5.82 10.31 -25.93
N ALA A 123 6.28 9.70 -27.03
CA ALA A 123 7.70 9.46 -27.27
C ALA A 123 8.50 10.76 -27.48
N LYS A 124 7.85 11.86 -27.87
CA LYS A 124 8.55 13.14 -28.07
C LYS A 124 8.85 13.83 -26.75
N THR A 125 7.96 13.70 -25.76
CA THR A 125 8.06 14.39 -24.47
C THR A 125 8.57 13.51 -23.33
N ILE A 126 8.80 12.22 -23.56
CA ILE A 126 9.22 11.29 -22.50
C ILE A 126 10.53 11.68 -21.82
N LEU A 127 11.53 12.16 -22.57
CA LEU A 127 12.81 12.59 -22.02
C LEU A 127 12.62 13.80 -21.10
N ASP A 128 11.83 14.78 -21.55
CA ASP A 128 11.53 16.00 -20.81
C ASP A 128 10.76 15.68 -19.52
N LYS A 129 9.80 14.74 -19.56
CA LYS A 129 9.08 14.25 -18.37
C LYS A 129 9.99 13.55 -17.37
N LYS A 130 10.95 12.75 -17.85
CA LYS A 130 11.96 12.11 -16.98
C LYS A 130 12.85 13.16 -16.32
N LYS A 131 13.27 14.19 -17.07
CA LYS A 131 14.02 15.36 -16.55
C LYS A 131 13.22 16.16 -15.55
N TYR A 132 11.93 16.34 -15.78
CA TYR A 132 11.04 17.05 -14.87
C TYR A 132 10.94 16.36 -13.50
N VAL A 133 10.86 15.02 -13.46
CA VAL A 133 10.90 14.27 -12.20
C VAL A 133 12.27 14.35 -11.53
N ALA A 134 13.36 14.18 -12.28
CA ALA A 134 14.71 14.30 -11.74
C ALA A 134 14.96 15.69 -11.14
N PHE A 135 14.47 16.76 -11.77
CA PHE A 135 14.54 18.12 -11.25
C PHE A 135 13.87 18.25 -9.89
N TRP A 136 12.66 17.72 -9.71
CA TRP A 136 11.99 17.75 -8.40
C TRP A 136 12.74 16.95 -7.34
N LEU A 137 13.26 15.78 -7.69
CA LEU A 137 14.06 14.95 -6.79
C LEU A 137 15.38 15.64 -6.39
N GLU A 138 16.11 16.23 -7.33
CA GLU A 138 17.33 17.00 -7.05
C GLU A 138 17.03 18.24 -6.20
N ARG A 139 15.96 18.96 -6.50
CA ARG A 139 15.55 20.15 -5.73
C ARG A 139 15.26 19.76 -4.28
N TYR A 140 14.51 18.68 -4.06
CA TYR A 140 14.22 18.20 -2.72
C TYR A 140 15.46 17.67 -2.00
N ALA A 141 16.29 16.85 -2.66
CA ALA A 141 17.53 16.32 -2.08
C ALA A 141 18.53 17.38 -1.66
N LYS A 142 18.58 18.51 -2.37
CA LYS A 142 19.41 19.64 -1.97
C LYS A 142 18.85 20.40 -0.76
N LYS A 143 17.53 20.47 -0.64
CA LYS A 143 16.89 21.25 0.44
C LYS A 143 16.72 20.46 1.73
N GLU A 144 16.39 19.17 1.62
CA GLU A 144 16.15 18.26 2.75
C GLU A 144 17.07 17.02 2.62
N PRO A 145 18.40 17.16 2.80
CA PRO A 145 19.35 16.08 2.61
C PRO A 145 19.05 14.88 3.53
N GLY A 146 19.05 13.68 2.96
CA GLY A 146 18.83 12.43 3.71
C GLY A 146 17.37 12.16 4.09
N MET A 147 16.46 13.11 3.92
CA MET A 147 15.05 12.93 4.26
C MET A 147 14.31 12.16 3.16
N PRO A 148 13.56 11.10 3.49
CA PRO A 148 12.80 10.35 2.49
C PRO A 148 11.50 11.06 2.07
N LEU A 149 10.97 10.63 0.93
CA LEU A 149 9.70 11.06 0.36
C LEU A 149 8.64 9.96 0.48
N THR A 150 7.38 10.39 0.57
CA THR A 150 6.22 9.55 0.27
C THR A 150 5.67 9.95 -1.09
N VAL A 151 5.77 9.06 -2.08
CA VAL A 151 5.26 9.34 -3.43
C VAL A 151 3.78 8.99 -3.49
N VAL A 152 2.94 9.91 -3.97
CA VAL A 152 1.51 9.71 -4.07
C VAL A 152 1.08 9.75 -5.54
N PHE A 153 0.61 8.63 -6.05
CA PHE A 153 -0.03 8.53 -7.36
C PHE A 153 -1.53 8.74 -7.20
N ASP A 154 -2.00 9.94 -7.53
CA ASP A 154 -3.41 10.24 -7.69
C ASP A 154 -3.91 9.65 -9.02
N MET A 155 -4.61 8.53 -8.94
CA MET A 155 -5.16 7.84 -10.10
C MET A 155 -6.61 8.22 -10.38
N ALA A 156 -7.19 9.18 -9.65
CA ALA A 156 -8.56 9.61 -9.87
C ALA A 156 -8.75 10.06 -11.33
N GLU A 157 -9.81 9.57 -11.97
CA GLU A 157 -10.14 9.84 -13.37
C GLU A 157 -9.07 9.44 -14.40
N SER A 158 -8.09 8.62 -14.02
CA SER A 158 -7.13 8.04 -14.97
C SER A 158 -7.72 6.83 -15.72
N GLY A 159 -7.16 6.54 -16.89
CA GLY A 159 -7.59 5.45 -17.77
C GLY A 159 -6.43 4.92 -18.63
N LEU A 160 -6.73 3.99 -19.55
CA LEU A 160 -5.71 3.30 -20.36
C LEU A 160 -4.75 4.23 -21.10
N SER A 161 -5.19 5.43 -21.51
CA SER A 161 -4.36 6.44 -22.16
C SER A 161 -3.23 7.00 -21.29
N ASN A 162 -3.33 6.84 -19.97
CA ASN A 162 -2.32 7.27 -19.00
C ASN A 162 -1.29 6.18 -18.70
N ILE A 163 -1.42 4.97 -19.25
CA ILE A 163 -0.44 3.89 -19.01
C ILE A 163 0.82 4.14 -19.83
N ASP A 164 1.92 4.34 -19.11
CA ASP A 164 3.25 4.45 -19.70
C ASP A 164 4.25 3.59 -18.92
N MET A 165 4.40 2.33 -19.34
CA MET A 165 5.26 1.37 -18.67
C MET A 165 6.74 1.79 -18.68
N GLU A 166 7.19 2.54 -19.69
CA GLU A 166 8.57 3.02 -19.76
C GLU A 166 8.80 4.11 -18.70
N PHE A 167 7.86 5.05 -18.58
CA PHE A 167 7.93 6.08 -17.55
C PHE A 167 7.83 5.49 -16.15
N VAL A 168 6.92 4.54 -15.90
CA VAL A 168 6.80 3.84 -14.61
C VAL A 168 8.11 3.12 -14.23
N LYS A 169 8.74 2.43 -15.19
CA LYS A 169 10.03 1.78 -14.96
C LYS A 169 11.12 2.79 -14.60
N TYR A 170 11.12 3.97 -15.22
CA TYR A 170 12.02 5.05 -14.87
C TYR A 170 11.79 5.56 -13.43
N ILE A 171 10.54 5.81 -13.02
CA ILE A 171 10.25 6.23 -11.63
C ILE A 171 10.74 5.19 -10.62
N ILE A 172 10.53 3.90 -10.89
CA ILE A 172 11.04 2.82 -10.03
C ILE A 172 12.57 2.86 -9.96
N ASN A 173 13.24 3.03 -11.09
CA ASN A 173 14.70 3.10 -11.13
C ASN A 173 15.25 4.34 -10.39
N CYS A 174 14.54 5.47 -10.38
CA CYS A 174 14.92 6.64 -9.59
C CYS A 174 15.14 6.25 -8.13
N PHE A 175 14.19 5.56 -7.50
CA PHE A 175 14.30 5.20 -6.08
C PHE A 175 15.07 3.90 -5.81
N LYS A 176 15.25 3.05 -6.83
CA LYS A 176 15.99 1.78 -6.69
C LYS A 176 17.50 1.94 -6.86
N VAL A 177 17.92 2.88 -7.73
CA VAL A 177 19.30 3.03 -8.21
C VAL A 177 19.83 4.44 -7.93
N TYR A 178 19.13 5.48 -8.38
CA TYR A 178 19.70 6.84 -8.47
C TYR A 178 19.59 7.64 -7.16
N TYR A 179 18.55 7.39 -6.38
CA TYR A 179 18.24 8.04 -5.11
C TYR A 179 17.97 6.97 -4.03
N PRO A 180 19.01 6.21 -3.59
CA PRO A 180 18.87 5.28 -2.47
C PRO A 180 18.36 5.97 -1.21
N LYS A 181 17.64 5.23 -0.35
CA LYS A 181 17.01 5.72 0.90
C LYS A 181 15.94 6.81 0.74
N PHE A 182 15.75 7.35 -0.46
CA PHE A 182 14.90 8.51 -0.70
C PHE A 182 13.39 8.20 -0.73
N LEU A 183 13.02 6.92 -0.65
CA LEU A 183 11.63 6.47 -0.67
C LEU A 183 11.22 5.84 0.65
N SER A 184 10.29 6.48 1.36
CA SER A 184 9.57 5.90 2.48
C SER A 184 8.58 4.85 1.96
N LYS A 185 7.55 5.31 1.22
CA LYS A 185 6.52 4.48 0.59
C LYS A 185 5.97 5.15 -0.68
N MET A 186 5.31 4.35 -1.51
CA MET A 186 4.54 4.82 -2.66
C MET A 186 3.07 4.50 -2.42
N ILE A 187 2.20 5.50 -2.43
CA ILE A 187 0.76 5.36 -2.23
C ILE A 187 0.05 5.52 -3.57
N ILE A 188 -0.73 4.52 -3.98
CA ILE A 188 -1.53 4.52 -5.20
C ILE A 188 -2.99 4.70 -4.79
N VAL A 189 -3.54 5.88 -5.06
CA VAL A 189 -4.90 6.27 -4.64
C VAL A 189 -5.89 6.03 -5.77
N ASP A 190 -6.99 5.35 -5.47
CA ASP A 190 -8.12 5.12 -6.38
C ASP A 190 -7.73 4.48 -7.73
N MET A 191 -6.81 3.50 -7.71
CA MET A 191 -6.35 2.79 -8.91
C MET A 191 -7.53 2.16 -9.68
N PRO A 192 -7.79 2.57 -10.94
CA PRO A 192 -8.84 1.97 -11.75
C PRO A 192 -8.59 0.48 -12.00
N TRP A 193 -9.64 -0.35 -11.96
CA TRP A 193 -9.51 -1.80 -12.13
C TRP A 193 -8.85 -2.21 -13.46
N ILE A 194 -9.00 -1.39 -14.50
CA ILE A 194 -8.39 -1.61 -15.82
C ILE A 194 -6.85 -1.56 -15.76
N MET A 195 -6.28 -0.88 -14.75
CA MET A 195 -4.85 -0.78 -14.51
C MET A 195 -4.24 -2.03 -13.86
N ASN A 196 -5.05 -3.01 -13.45
CA ASN A 196 -4.54 -4.26 -12.86
C ASN A 196 -3.58 -5.02 -13.79
N ALA A 197 -3.75 -4.90 -15.11
CA ALA A 197 -2.82 -5.49 -16.07
C ALA A 197 -1.43 -4.84 -15.99
N ALA A 198 -1.37 -3.50 -15.95
CA ALA A 198 -0.12 -2.75 -15.75
C ALA A 198 0.51 -3.11 -14.41
N TRP A 199 -0.29 -3.20 -13.33
CA TRP A 199 0.21 -3.60 -12.00
C TRP A 199 0.85 -4.99 -11.99
N LYS A 200 0.30 -5.97 -12.71
CA LYS A 200 0.91 -7.31 -12.84
C LYS A 200 2.30 -7.23 -13.48
N ILE A 201 2.48 -6.36 -14.46
CA ILE A 201 3.78 -6.13 -15.10
C ILE A 201 4.74 -5.44 -14.12
N VAL A 202 4.30 -4.38 -13.44
CA VAL A 202 5.13 -3.68 -12.43
C VAL A 202 5.60 -4.65 -11.34
N LYS A 203 4.74 -5.55 -10.87
CA LYS A 203 5.10 -6.58 -9.87
C LYS A 203 6.25 -7.48 -10.31
N SER A 204 6.41 -7.78 -11.60
CA SER A 204 7.52 -8.62 -12.06
C SER A 204 8.87 -7.91 -12.03
N TRP A 205 8.88 -6.57 -11.89
CA TRP A 205 10.10 -5.77 -11.78
C TRP A 205 10.57 -5.57 -10.34
N LEU A 206 9.71 -5.89 -9.37
CA LEU A 206 9.89 -5.54 -7.96
C LEU A 206 10.10 -6.78 -7.10
N GLY A 207 11.11 -6.72 -6.23
CA GLY A 207 11.30 -7.70 -5.17
C GLY A 207 10.26 -7.54 -4.04
N PRO A 208 10.14 -8.52 -3.13
CA PRO A 208 9.17 -8.49 -2.03
C PRO A 208 9.25 -7.24 -1.16
N GLU A 209 10.47 -6.77 -0.86
CA GLU A 209 10.70 -5.55 -0.07
C GLU A 209 10.14 -4.30 -0.76
N ALA A 210 10.44 -4.12 -2.05
CA ALA A 210 9.91 -3.00 -2.82
C ALA A 210 8.38 -3.07 -2.97
N ILE A 211 7.81 -4.27 -3.12
CA ILE A 211 6.35 -4.47 -3.13
C ILE A 211 5.74 -4.04 -1.80
N SER A 212 6.41 -4.31 -0.66
CA SER A 212 5.91 -3.92 0.66
C SER A 212 5.83 -2.41 0.87
N LYS A 213 6.65 -1.63 0.14
CA LYS A 213 6.62 -0.15 0.12
C LYS A 213 5.46 0.42 -0.71
N LEU A 214 4.79 -0.39 -1.53
CA LEU A 214 3.62 0.03 -2.30
C LEU A 214 2.35 -0.13 -1.47
N LYS A 215 1.61 0.96 -1.29
CA LYS A 215 0.35 1.03 -0.55
C LYS A 215 -0.77 1.39 -1.51
N PHE A 216 -1.79 0.54 -1.60
CA PHE A 216 -2.98 0.83 -2.40
C PHE A 216 -4.05 1.34 -1.45
N ALA A 217 -4.66 2.48 -1.80
CA ALA A 217 -5.67 3.12 -0.97
C ALA A 217 -6.84 3.56 -1.84
N SER A 218 -8.05 3.39 -1.31
CA SER A 218 -9.22 4.14 -1.76
C SER A 218 -9.27 5.53 -1.11
N LYS A 219 -10.17 6.39 -1.59
CA LYS A 219 -10.54 7.65 -0.91
C LYS A 219 -10.83 7.50 0.60
N SER A 220 -11.41 6.39 1.04
CA SER A 220 -11.66 6.16 2.48
C SER A 220 -10.43 5.67 3.26
N GLU A 221 -9.43 5.11 2.59
CA GLU A 221 -8.26 4.51 3.22
C GLU A 221 -7.05 5.45 3.22
N ILE A 222 -7.02 6.44 2.31
CA ILE A 222 -5.87 7.36 2.19
C ILE A 222 -5.58 8.13 3.49
N GLN A 223 -6.62 8.40 4.29
CA GLN A 223 -6.47 9.08 5.58
C GLN A 223 -5.69 8.26 6.62
N THR A 224 -5.49 6.95 6.39
CA THR A 224 -4.61 6.12 7.23
C THR A 224 -3.12 6.42 7.00
N PHE A 225 -2.78 7.08 5.89
CA PHE A 225 -1.41 7.42 5.54
C PHE A 225 -1.13 8.93 5.63
N ILE A 226 -2.12 9.76 5.31
CA ILE A 226 -1.97 11.22 5.21
C ILE A 226 -3.09 11.89 6.01
N ASP A 227 -2.77 12.90 6.82
CA ASP A 227 -3.79 13.64 7.56
C ASP A 227 -4.71 14.46 6.64
N PRO A 228 -6.01 14.66 7.01
CA PRO A 228 -6.94 15.42 6.19
C PRO A 228 -6.46 16.82 5.80
N GLU A 229 -5.69 17.49 6.66
CA GLU A 229 -5.15 18.83 6.42
C GLU A 229 -4.11 18.90 5.28
N TYR A 230 -3.52 17.76 4.91
CA TYR A 230 -2.58 17.62 3.79
C TYR A 230 -3.18 16.87 2.59
N LEU A 231 -4.48 16.59 2.63
CA LEU A 231 -5.20 15.91 1.57
C LEU A 231 -6.11 16.86 0.80
N PRO A 232 -6.14 16.77 -0.54
CA PRO A 232 -7.03 17.60 -1.33
C PRO A 232 -8.51 17.21 -1.12
N PRO A 233 -9.46 18.12 -1.37
CA PRO A 233 -10.88 17.88 -1.09
C PRO A 233 -11.49 16.70 -1.84
N HIS A 234 -11.04 16.42 -3.07
CA HIS A 234 -11.55 15.26 -3.83
C HIS A 234 -11.17 13.93 -3.18
N MET A 235 -10.08 13.89 -2.40
CA MET A 235 -9.65 12.75 -1.58
C MET A 235 -10.23 12.77 -0.15
N GLY A 236 -11.14 13.70 0.14
CA GLY A 236 -11.80 13.80 1.45
C GLY A 236 -10.96 14.50 2.52
N GLY A 237 -9.95 15.28 2.12
CA GLY A 237 -9.24 16.19 3.01
C GLY A 237 -9.78 17.61 3.01
N THR A 238 -9.05 18.50 3.67
CA THR A 238 -9.37 19.91 3.89
C THR A 238 -8.31 20.87 3.35
N ASP A 239 -7.27 20.34 2.69
CA ASP A 239 -6.17 21.15 2.17
C ASP A 239 -6.66 22.04 1.01
N PRO A 240 -6.62 23.38 1.13
CA PRO A 240 -7.05 24.28 0.07
C PRO A 240 -6.03 24.41 -1.08
N PHE A 241 -4.86 23.77 -0.97
CA PHE A 241 -3.76 23.93 -1.92
C PHE A 241 -4.18 23.64 -3.36
N LYS A 242 -3.86 24.60 -4.23
CA LYS A 242 -4.00 24.47 -5.68
C LYS A 242 -2.66 24.82 -6.31
N TYR A 243 -2.05 23.83 -6.93
CA TYR A 243 -0.83 24.03 -7.69
C TYR A 243 -1.02 25.13 -8.75
N SER A 244 -0.07 26.06 -8.81
CA SER A 244 0.01 27.10 -9.82
C SER A 244 1.47 27.39 -10.18
N TYR A 245 1.70 27.89 -11.40
CA TYR A 245 3.03 28.22 -11.88
C TYR A 245 2.99 29.52 -12.72
N PRO A 246 3.92 30.49 -12.53
CA PRO A 246 5.05 30.47 -11.58
C PRO A 246 4.56 30.35 -10.12
N PRO A 247 5.38 29.80 -9.20
CA PRO A 247 4.95 29.53 -7.83
C PRO A 247 4.41 30.82 -7.19
N LEU A 248 3.33 30.70 -6.42
CA LEU A 248 2.83 31.82 -5.63
C LEU A 248 3.95 32.30 -4.69
N PRO A 249 4.00 33.59 -4.32
CA PRO A 249 5.13 34.21 -3.61
C PRO A 249 5.58 33.56 -2.29
N ASP A 250 4.91 32.53 -1.80
CA ASP A 250 5.27 31.82 -0.57
C ASP A 250 5.57 30.32 -0.73
N ASP A 251 5.61 29.76 -1.96
CA ASP A 251 5.87 28.33 -2.15
C ASP A 251 7.35 27.99 -2.36
N ASP A 252 7.95 27.45 -1.31
CA ASP A 252 9.19 26.68 -1.44
C ASP A 252 9.09 25.34 -0.67
N PHE A 253 7.90 24.73 -0.58
CA PHE A 253 7.49 23.51 0.19
C PHE A 253 6.62 23.77 1.42
N GLN A 254 5.69 24.73 1.40
CA GLN A 254 4.93 25.12 2.60
C GLN A 254 4.27 23.95 3.36
N THR A 255 4.38 24.02 4.68
CA THR A 255 3.63 23.27 5.69
C THR A 255 2.57 24.24 6.24
N PRO A 256 1.31 23.85 6.51
CA PRO A 256 0.46 24.60 7.42
C PRO A 256 1.12 24.56 8.80
N ILE A 257 1.39 25.73 9.38
CA ILE A 257 1.69 25.80 10.82
C ILE A 257 0.37 25.49 11.53
N CYS A 258 0.29 24.34 12.19
CA CYS A 258 -0.80 24.05 13.11
C CYS A 258 -0.58 24.94 14.35
N ASP A 259 -1.24 26.11 14.40
CA ASP A 259 -1.32 26.95 15.60
C ASP A 259 -2.11 26.22 16.69
N ASN A 260 -1.51 25.27 17.38
CA ASN A 260 -2.01 24.70 18.65
C ASN A 260 -0.87 23.98 19.40
N GLY A 261 0.10 24.76 19.88
CA GLY A 261 1.03 24.37 20.94
C GLY A 261 0.95 25.38 22.09
N PRO A 262 1.00 24.96 23.37
CA PRO A 262 0.70 25.84 24.49
C PRO A 262 1.79 26.91 24.66
N ILE A 263 1.31 28.13 24.83
CA ILE A 263 2.07 29.32 25.25
C ILE A 263 2.91 28.98 26.48
N VAL A 264 4.22 29.09 26.37
CA VAL A 264 5.12 29.27 27.52
C VAL A 264 6.11 30.39 27.19
N SER A 265 5.71 31.59 27.62
CA SER A 265 6.52 32.75 28.04
C SER A 265 7.80 33.07 27.26
N GLU A 266 7.72 34.11 26.43
CA GLU A 266 8.86 34.96 26.10
C GLU A 266 9.08 35.96 27.25
N ASP A 267 10.27 35.94 27.85
CA ASP A 267 10.80 37.05 28.66
C ASP A 267 11.63 37.97 27.75
N ASP A 268 11.25 39.25 27.77
CA ASP A 268 12.05 40.47 27.65
C ASP A 268 13.19 40.56 26.63
N THR A 269 13.06 41.47 25.65
CA THR A 269 13.77 42.77 25.71
C THR A 269 13.37 43.74 24.58
N GLU A 270 13.22 45.01 24.99
CA GLU A 270 12.72 46.17 24.26
C GLU A 270 13.66 46.72 23.17
N SER A 271 13.07 47.34 22.13
CA SER A 271 13.32 48.72 21.67
C SER A 271 12.43 49.01 20.45
N LYS A 272 11.39 49.87 20.55
CA LYS A 272 11.38 51.33 20.24
C LYS A 272 12.02 51.65 18.88
N GLU A 273 11.47 52.43 17.95
CA GLU A 273 10.39 53.43 17.87
C GLU A 273 10.18 53.72 16.37
N GLY A 274 9.04 54.27 15.95
CA GLY A 274 8.86 54.79 14.60
C GLY A 274 7.41 55.03 14.19
N GLU A 275 6.87 56.16 14.64
CA GLU A 275 5.55 56.73 14.32
C GLU A 275 5.33 56.92 12.80
N MET A 276 4.08 56.84 12.32
CA MET A 276 3.31 58.04 11.94
C MET A 276 1.93 57.69 11.32
N GLU A 277 0.94 58.35 11.93
CA GLU A 277 -0.49 58.49 11.74
C GLU A 277 -1.12 58.45 10.33
N GLY A 278 -2.42 58.07 10.31
CA GLY A 278 -3.42 58.85 9.57
C GLY A 278 -4.71 58.16 9.15
N LYS A 279 -5.74 58.17 10.04
CA LYS A 279 -7.19 58.48 9.80
C LYS A 279 -7.99 57.65 8.77
N ASP A 280 -9.26 57.25 8.96
CA ASP A 280 -10.42 57.64 9.78
C ASP A 280 -11.35 56.39 9.90
N ALA A 281 -11.91 56.02 11.07
CA ALA A 281 -13.26 56.38 11.58
C ALA A 281 -14.44 55.93 10.68
N LEU A 282 -15.58 55.40 11.14
CA LEU A 282 -16.09 54.88 12.41
C LEU A 282 -17.42 54.15 12.05
N GLU A 283 -17.77 53.19 12.89
CA GLU A 283 -19.06 52.54 13.18
C GLU A 283 -20.38 53.14 12.68
N SER A 284 -21.36 52.26 12.41
CA SER A 284 -22.72 52.39 12.94
C SER A 284 -23.53 51.10 12.76
N SER A 285 -23.84 50.46 13.89
CA SER A 285 -24.84 49.42 14.11
C SER A 285 -26.26 49.79 13.65
N PHE A 286 -27.11 48.79 13.37
CA PHE A 286 -28.49 48.72 13.91
C PHE A 286 -29.04 47.28 13.92
N ASN A 287 -29.59 46.91 15.08
CA ASN A 287 -30.31 45.67 15.42
C ASN A 287 -31.77 45.67 14.95
N SER A 288 -32.34 44.47 14.71
CA SER A 288 -33.55 43.91 15.37
C SER A 288 -33.84 42.51 14.77
N GLU A 289 -33.76 41.41 15.53
CA GLU A 289 -34.87 40.72 16.24
C GLU A 289 -35.91 40.06 15.29
N VAL A 290 -36.48 38.85 15.47
CA VAL A 290 -36.58 37.92 16.61
C VAL A 290 -37.18 36.56 16.13
N ALA A 291 -36.68 35.46 16.74
CA ALA A 291 -37.31 34.16 17.12
C ALA A 291 -38.01 33.25 16.06
N VAL A 292 -38.15 31.91 16.21
CA VAL A 292 -38.40 31.04 17.39
C VAL A 292 -37.91 29.59 17.12
N LYS A 293 -37.30 28.95 18.13
CA LYS A 293 -37.18 27.47 18.29
C LYS A 293 -38.29 26.96 19.23
N PRO A 294 -38.62 25.66 19.21
CA PRO A 294 -38.81 24.96 20.47
C PRO A 294 -38.04 23.62 20.59
N LYS A 295 -38.07 23.11 21.83
CA LYS A 295 -37.13 22.21 22.52
C LYS A 295 -37.41 20.71 22.38
N LYS A 296 -36.32 19.95 22.66
CA LYS A 296 -36.18 18.56 23.13
C LYS A 296 -37.26 18.02 24.06
N VAL A 297 -37.46 16.70 24.01
CA VAL A 297 -37.82 15.84 25.16
C VAL A 297 -36.99 14.55 25.11
N ASN A 298 -36.34 14.23 26.24
CA ASN A 298 -35.71 12.93 26.55
C ASN A 298 -36.74 12.04 27.25
N PHE A 299 -36.66 10.72 27.06
CA PHE A 299 -37.04 9.75 28.09
C PHE A 299 -36.10 8.54 28.05
N LEU A 300 -35.65 8.16 29.24
CA LEU A 300 -34.89 6.96 29.60
C LEU A 300 -35.70 6.27 30.69
N GLU A 301 -36.06 4.99 30.52
CA GLU A 301 -35.89 3.91 31.52
C GLU A 301 -36.54 2.59 31.06
N ASP A 302 -35.71 1.55 31.05
CA ASP A 302 -35.88 0.24 31.68
C ASP A 302 -37.17 -0.61 31.55
N SER A 303 -36.89 -1.84 31.09
CA SER A 303 -37.15 -3.10 31.81
C SER A 303 -38.27 -4.05 31.34
N LEU A 304 -37.82 -5.30 31.16
CA LEU A 304 -38.47 -6.61 31.35
C LEU A 304 -38.78 -7.50 30.14
N ARG A 305 -38.37 -8.76 30.38
CA ARG A 305 -38.42 -9.98 29.59
C ARG A 305 -39.83 -10.59 29.57
N SER A 306 -40.13 -11.33 28.50
CA SER A 306 -40.95 -12.56 28.57
C SER A 306 -40.72 -13.45 27.35
N GLU A 307 -40.39 -14.72 27.62
CA GLU A 307 -40.58 -15.88 26.74
C GLU A 307 -42.10 -16.24 26.74
N GLU A 308 -42.74 -17.06 25.88
CA GLU A 308 -42.37 -18.19 25.03
C GLU A 308 -43.58 -18.59 24.13
N ASN A 309 -43.33 -19.33 23.01
CA ASN A 309 -44.23 -20.22 22.22
C ASN A 309 -45.41 -19.62 21.39
N ASP A 310 -45.72 -20.04 20.15
CA ASP A 310 -45.80 -21.41 19.59
C ASP A 310 -45.61 -21.47 18.03
N LYS A 311 -45.27 -22.69 17.57
CA LYS A 311 -45.13 -23.34 16.22
C LYS A 311 -45.65 -22.62 14.95
N GLY A 312 -45.08 -22.83 13.75
CA GLY A 312 -43.99 -23.69 13.28
C GLY A 312 -44.06 -23.81 11.75
N ASP A 313 -42.92 -23.92 11.06
CA ASP A 313 -42.80 -24.77 9.87
C ASP A 313 -41.33 -25.08 9.52
N THR A 314 -41.18 -26.15 8.77
CA THR A 314 -40.04 -27.05 8.58
C THR A 314 -38.88 -26.45 7.77
N SER A 315 -37.68 -26.44 8.37
CA SER A 315 -36.41 -26.32 7.64
C SER A 315 -35.26 -26.94 8.45
N VAL A 316 -34.45 -27.74 7.76
CA VAL A 316 -33.41 -28.63 8.29
C VAL A 316 -32.30 -27.83 9.00
N ARG A 317 -32.31 -27.83 10.34
CA ARG A 317 -31.25 -27.23 11.16
C ARG A 317 -29.93 -27.96 10.99
N THR A 318 -28.97 -27.33 10.32
CA THR A 318 -27.54 -27.65 10.45
C THR A 318 -27.04 -27.02 11.75
N LYS A 319 -26.85 -27.85 12.79
CA LYS A 319 -26.18 -27.43 14.03
C LYS A 319 -24.70 -27.13 13.72
N GLY A 320 -24.23 -25.90 13.95
CA GLY A 320 -22.79 -25.62 14.02
C GLY A 320 -22.25 -24.27 13.52
N ALA A 321 -23.06 -23.31 13.07
CA ALA A 321 -22.56 -21.98 12.68
C ALA A 321 -23.14 -20.89 13.59
N ARG A 322 -22.29 -19.99 14.10
CA ARG A 322 -22.71 -18.81 14.90
C ARG A 322 -23.63 -17.92 14.06
N LYS A 323 -24.74 -17.43 14.64
CA LYS A 323 -25.60 -16.43 13.98
C LYS A 323 -24.79 -15.14 13.75
N PRO A 324 -24.81 -14.55 12.56
CA PRO A 324 -24.06 -13.33 12.27
C PRO A 324 -24.61 -12.12 13.04
N LEU A 325 -23.71 -11.30 13.61
CA LEU A 325 -24.05 -10.21 14.56
C LEU A 325 -24.31 -8.84 13.91
N THR A 326 -24.01 -8.67 12.62
CA THR A 326 -24.12 -7.39 11.91
C THR A 326 -24.81 -7.58 10.55
N THR A 327 -25.50 -6.56 10.04
CA THR A 327 -26.17 -6.61 8.73
C THR A 327 -25.91 -5.34 7.95
N PHE A 328 -25.37 -5.47 6.74
CA PHE A 328 -25.30 -4.40 5.76
C PHE A 328 -26.67 -4.21 5.12
N LYS A 329 -27.17 -2.97 5.10
CA LYS A 329 -28.44 -2.62 4.48
C LYS A 329 -28.20 -2.12 3.07
N GLY A 330 -28.45 -2.99 2.09
CA GLY A 330 -28.25 -2.68 0.67
C GLY A 330 -29.54 -2.24 -0.02
N PRO A 331 -29.44 -1.57 -1.18
CA PRO A 331 -30.62 -1.14 -1.95
C PRO A 331 -31.43 -2.31 -2.52
N LEU A 332 -30.81 -3.48 -2.73
CA LEU A 332 -31.47 -4.68 -3.27
C LEU A 332 -31.53 -5.83 -2.24
N LEU A 333 -30.42 -6.07 -1.53
CA LEU A 333 -30.31 -7.13 -0.53
C LEU A 333 -29.73 -6.57 0.76
N ASP A 334 -30.25 -7.04 1.89
CA ASP A 334 -29.52 -6.99 3.15
C ASP A 334 -28.54 -8.17 3.21
N VAL A 335 -27.31 -7.92 3.68
CA VAL A 335 -26.25 -8.95 3.78
C VAL A 335 -25.79 -9.10 5.22
N SER A 336 -25.89 -10.32 5.76
CA SER A 336 -25.43 -10.64 7.11
C SER A 336 -24.45 -11.82 7.08
N PRO A 337 -23.23 -11.71 7.63
CA PRO A 337 -22.66 -10.57 8.37
C PRO A 337 -22.42 -9.34 7.49
N ALA A 338 -22.33 -8.15 8.09
CA ALA A 338 -22.15 -6.90 7.35
C ALA A 338 -20.77 -6.76 6.74
N GLU A 339 -19.71 -7.23 7.40
CA GLU A 339 -18.34 -6.90 7.00
C GLU A 339 -17.40 -8.10 6.98
N GLU A 340 -17.58 -9.07 7.89
CA GLU A 340 -16.55 -10.08 8.14
C GLU A 340 -17.11 -11.50 8.25
N LEU A 341 -16.41 -12.46 7.65
CA LEU A 341 -16.62 -13.89 7.80
C LEU A 341 -15.53 -14.48 8.70
N SER A 342 -15.96 -15.08 9.81
CA SER A 342 -15.06 -15.78 10.73
C SER A 342 -15.03 -17.28 10.46
N PHE A 343 -13.83 -17.86 10.51
CA PHE A 343 -13.59 -19.30 10.48
C PHE A 343 -12.80 -19.71 11.74
N GLY A 344 -13.30 -20.70 12.48
CA GLY A 344 -12.65 -21.20 13.69
C GLY A 344 -11.68 -22.36 13.44
N SER A 345 -11.02 -22.83 14.49
CA SER A 345 -9.97 -23.86 14.42
C SER A 345 -10.51 -25.30 14.54
N GLY A 346 -11.77 -25.48 14.96
CA GLY A 346 -12.42 -26.78 15.07
C GLY A 346 -12.93 -27.36 13.73
N GLU A 347 -13.13 -28.68 13.66
CA GLU A 347 -13.61 -29.39 12.46
C GLU A 347 -15.01 -28.91 11.98
N THR A 348 -15.85 -28.47 12.93
CA THR A 348 -17.18 -27.88 12.72
C THR A 348 -17.15 -26.37 12.43
N GLU A 349 -16.03 -25.69 12.71
CA GLU A 349 -15.87 -24.23 12.60
C GLU A 349 -15.20 -23.78 11.29
N LYS A 350 -14.96 -24.71 10.36
CA LYS A 350 -14.45 -24.42 9.00
C LYS A 350 -15.51 -23.84 8.05
N LYS A 351 -16.71 -23.54 8.56
CA LYS A 351 -17.85 -23.02 7.80
C LYS A 351 -18.32 -21.69 8.37
N SER A 352 -18.67 -20.77 7.50
CA SER A 352 -19.27 -19.48 7.81
C SER A 352 -20.54 -19.30 6.96
N LEU A 353 -21.49 -18.51 7.45
CA LEU A 353 -22.79 -18.30 6.81
C LEU A 353 -22.91 -16.85 6.33
N ILE A 354 -23.33 -16.66 5.08
CA ILE A 354 -23.83 -15.39 4.57
C ILE A 354 -25.34 -15.55 4.39
N ILE A 355 -26.14 -14.69 5.00
CA ILE A 355 -27.57 -14.60 4.82
C ILE A 355 -27.85 -13.38 3.95
N LEU A 356 -28.51 -13.61 2.81
CA LEU A 356 -28.98 -12.54 1.92
C LEU A 356 -30.49 -12.41 2.09
N SER A 357 -30.99 -11.22 2.40
CA SER A 357 -32.44 -10.96 2.49
C SER A 357 -32.87 -9.96 1.43
N ASN A 358 -33.82 -10.32 0.58
CA ASN A 358 -34.31 -9.44 -0.48
C ASN A 358 -35.29 -8.41 0.09
N VAL A 359 -34.91 -7.13 0.00
CA VAL A 359 -35.69 -5.99 0.51
C VAL A 359 -36.54 -5.31 -0.57
N THR A 360 -36.50 -5.83 -1.81
CA THR A 360 -37.26 -5.31 -2.95
C THR A 360 -38.58 -6.07 -3.14
N LYS A 361 -39.43 -5.53 -4.04
CA LYS A 361 -40.70 -6.15 -4.42
C LYS A 361 -40.56 -7.17 -5.56
N ASN A 362 -39.40 -7.21 -6.22
CA ASN A 362 -39.13 -8.07 -7.36
C ASN A 362 -38.10 -9.14 -6.99
N GLN A 363 -37.92 -10.12 -7.88
CA GLN A 363 -36.90 -11.15 -7.68
C GLN A 363 -35.51 -10.54 -7.86
N VAL A 364 -34.56 -10.93 -7.01
CA VAL A 364 -33.16 -10.47 -7.11
C VAL A 364 -32.25 -11.66 -7.41
N ALA A 365 -31.55 -11.58 -8.53
CA ALA A 365 -30.48 -12.49 -8.86
C ALA A 365 -29.23 -12.12 -8.04
N PHE A 366 -28.54 -13.11 -7.47
CA PHE A 366 -27.28 -12.90 -6.76
C PHE A 366 -26.15 -13.81 -7.24
N LYS A 367 -24.91 -13.34 -7.04
CA LYS A 367 -23.69 -14.10 -7.29
C LYS A 367 -22.64 -13.78 -6.23
N VAL A 368 -22.04 -14.81 -5.66
CA VAL A 368 -20.96 -14.68 -4.67
C VAL A 368 -19.66 -15.20 -5.26
N ARG A 369 -18.62 -14.37 -5.23
CA ARG A 369 -17.27 -14.71 -5.70
C ARG A 369 -16.25 -14.56 -4.57
N THR A 370 -15.15 -15.29 -4.64
CA THR A 370 -14.03 -15.20 -3.70
C THR A 370 -12.73 -14.91 -4.45
N THR A 371 -11.79 -14.23 -3.79
CA THR A 371 -10.42 -14.02 -4.31
C THR A 371 -9.52 -15.25 -4.17
N ALA A 372 -9.95 -16.28 -3.42
CA ALA A 372 -9.22 -17.52 -3.19
C ALA A 372 -10.10 -18.77 -3.46
N PRO A 373 -10.56 -18.98 -4.72
CA PRO A 373 -11.47 -20.08 -5.07
C PRO A 373 -10.88 -21.48 -4.83
N GLU A 374 -9.56 -21.59 -4.68
CA GLU A 374 -8.84 -22.80 -4.32
C GLU A 374 -8.94 -23.16 -2.83
N LYS A 375 -9.30 -22.21 -1.96
CA LYS A 375 -9.41 -22.41 -0.51
C LYS A 375 -10.85 -22.56 -0.04
N TYR A 376 -11.78 -21.84 -0.68
CA TYR A 376 -13.17 -21.74 -0.23
C TYR A 376 -14.15 -22.29 -1.26
N ARG A 377 -15.14 -23.00 -0.73
CA ARG A 377 -16.32 -23.45 -1.47
C ARG A 377 -17.54 -22.66 -0.99
N VAL A 378 -18.22 -22.01 -1.92
CA VAL A 378 -19.41 -21.18 -1.67
C VAL A 378 -20.65 -21.89 -2.23
N LYS A 379 -21.68 -22.10 -1.41
CA LYS A 379 -22.89 -22.83 -1.79
C LYS A 379 -24.16 -22.18 -1.21
N PRO A 380 -25.11 -21.73 -2.06
CA PRO A 380 -24.98 -21.54 -3.51
C PRO A 380 -24.02 -20.37 -3.84
N SER A 381 -23.28 -20.47 -4.95
CA SER A 381 -22.43 -19.37 -5.45
C SER A 381 -23.17 -18.42 -6.40
N SER A 382 -24.34 -18.83 -6.91
CA SER A 382 -25.27 -18.00 -7.68
C SER A 382 -26.67 -18.59 -7.64
N SER A 383 -27.69 -17.77 -7.43
CA SER A 383 -29.10 -18.16 -7.47
C SER A 383 -29.97 -16.90 -7.58
N CYS A 384 -31.29 -17.05 -7.50
CA CYS A 384 -32.24 -15.97 -7.28
C CYS A 384 -32.79 -15.99 -5.86
N CYS A 385 -33.24 -14.84 -5.38
CA CYS A 385 -33.91 -14.63 -4.09
C CYS A 385 -35.25 -13.91 -4.34
N GLU A 386 -36.36 -14.51 -3.95
CA GLU A 386 -37.71 -13.95 -4.13
C GLU A 386 -37.93 -12.72 -3.25
N ALA A 387 -38.93 -11.90 -3.61
CA ALA A 387 -39.28 -10.69 -2.87
C ALA A 387 -39.59 -11.01 -1.40
N GLY A 388 -38.92 -10.33 -0.47
CA GLY A 388 -39.07 -10.56 0.97
C GLY A 388 -38.47 -11.87 1.50
N ALA A 389 -37.92 -12.73 0.64
CA ALA A 389 -37.29 -13.99 1.05
C ALA A 389 -35.85 -13.78 1.54
N SER A 390 -35.31 -14.80 2.21
CA SER A 390 -33.88 -14.85 2.57
C SER A 390 -33.24 -16.15 2.08
N VAL A 391 -31.95 -16.08 1.72
CA VAL A 391 -31.16 -17.22 1.24
C VAL A 391 -29.90 -17.35 2.07
N ASP A 392 -29.68 -18.56 2.56
CA ASP A 392 -28.48 -18.95 3.31
C ASP A 392 -27.40 -19.46 2.36
N ILE A 393 -26.22 -18.85 2.45
CA ILE A 393 -25.03 -19.21 1.66
C ILE A 393 -23.96 -19.71 2.61
N VAL A 394 -23.58 -20.97 2.43
CA VAL A 394 -22.53 -21.61 3.21
C VAL A 394 -21.19 -21.42 2.53
N VAL A 395 -20.25 -20.81 3.23
CA VAL A 395 -18.84 -20.68 2.84
C VAL A 395 -18.02 -21.66 3.66
N SER A 396 -17.31 -22.59 3.02
CA SER A 396 -16.52 -23.62 3.71
C SER A 396 -15.08 -23.67 3.22
N LEU A 397 -14.12 -23.75 4.16
CA LEU A 397 -12.71 -24.03 3.87
C LEU A 397 -12.53 -25.51 3.45
N HIS A 398 -11.70 -25.77 2.43
CA HIS A 398 -11.36 -27.12 1.99
C HIS A 398 -9.85 -27.31 1.71
N GLY A 399 -9.42 -28.58 1.62
CA GLY A 399 -8.05 -28.94 1.23
C GLY A 399 -6.98 -28.67 2.29
N GLY A 400 -7.34 -28.63 3.58
CA GLY A 400 -6.40 -28.29 4.66
C GLY A 400 -5.99 -26.81 4.70
N SER A 401 -6.59 -25.98 3.84
CA SER A 401 -6.34 -24.54 3.77
C SER A 401 -6.79 -23.82 5.04
N GLN A 402 -6.08 -22.75 5.41
CA GLN A 402 -6.49 -21.83 6.47
C GLN A 402 -7.01 -20.53 5.89
N ALA A 403 -7.95 -19.90 6.60
CA ALA A 403 -8.45 -18.59 6.20
C ALA A 403 -7.36 -17.51 6.36
N SER A 404 -7.22 -16.64 5.36
CA SER A 404 -6.29 -15.51 5.41
C SER A 404 -7.06 -14.20 5.56
N PRO A 405 -6.58 -13.24 6.38
CA PRO A 405 -7.13 -11.88 6.45
C PRO A 405 -7.08 -11.12 5.12
N GLN A 406 -6.38 -11.63 4.10
CA GLN A 406 -6.32 -11.08 2.76
C GLN A 406 -7.41 -11.63 1.83
N ASP A 407 -8.07 -12.73 2.20
CA ASP A 407 -9.13 -13.30 1.39
C ASP A 407 -10.39 -12.42 1.48
N ARG A 408 -11.09 -12.28 0.35
CA ARG A 408 -12.28 -11.42 0.20
C ARG A 408 -13.40 -12.17 -0.50
N PHE A 409 -14.64 -11.82 -0.17
CA PHE A 409 -15.84 -12.28 -0.86
C PHE A 409 -16.60 -11.08 -1.42
N LEU A 410 -17.12 -11.22 -2.64
CA LEU A 410 -17.94 -10.22 -3.32
C LEU A 410 -19.33 -10.80 -3.54
N VAL A 411 -20.33 -10.18 -2.93
CA VAL A 411 -21.76 -10.40 -3.21
C VAL A 411 -22.16 -9.41 -4.29
N MET A 412 -22.69 -9.91 -5.40
CA MET A 412 -23.29 -9.12 -6.47
C MET A 412 -24.78 -9.40 -6.50
N ALA A 413 -25.61 -8.38 -6.67
CA ALA A 413 -27.06 -8.53 -6.75
C ALA A 413 -27.65 -7.60 -7.81
N ALA A 414 -28.67 -8.06 -8.53
CA ALA A 414 -29.41 -7.25 -9.48
C ALA A 414 -30.86 -7.73 -9.56
N GLU A 415 -31.77 -6.78 -9.71
CA GLU A 415 -33.21 -7.03 -9.85
C GLU A 415 -33.51 -7.68 -11.20
N MET A 416 -34.44 -8.64 -11.21
CA MET A 416 -34.81 -9.46 -12.37
C MET A 416 -36.33 -9.47 -12.54
N ASP A 417 -36.78 -9.22 -13.77
CA ASP A 417 -38.20 -9.05 -14.11
C ASP A 417 -38.91 -10.38 -14.48
N SER A 418 -38.17 -11.46 -14.76
CA SER A 418 -38.70 -12.78 -15.17
C SER A 418 -38.29 -13.90 -14.19
N VAL A 419 -39.08 -14.98 -14.11
CA VAL A 419 -38.91 -16.07 -13.13
C VAL A 419 -38.42 -17.34 -13.84
N GLY A 420 -37.11 -17.65 -13.81
CA GLY A 420 -36.57 -18.89 -14.39
C GLY A 420 -35.07 -19.13 -14.23
N SER A 421 -34.65 -20.37 -13.94
CA SER A 421 -33.25 -20.74 -13.66
C SER A 421 -32.35 -20.91 -14.89
N GLN A 422 -32.93 -21.18 -16.08
CA GLN A 422 -32.18 -21.22 -17.34
C GLN A 422 -31.77 -19.83 -17.85
N GLU A 423 -32.33 -18.75 -17.29
CA GLU A 423 -32.09 -17.36 -17.71
C GLU A 423 -30.94 -16.69 -16.94
N LEU A 424 -30.52 -17.22 -15.79
CA LEU A 424 -29.59 -16.52 -14.88
C LEU A 424 -28.22 -16.23 -15.50
N ALA A 425 -27.67 -17.18 -16.26
CA ALA A 425 -26.37 -17.00 -16.91
C ALA A 425 -26.41 -15.98 -18.06
N GLN A 426 -27.54 -15.87 -18.74
CA GLN A 426 -27.78 -14.88 -19.79
C GLN A 426 -28.04 -13.50 -19.20
N PHE A 427 -28.86 -13.42 -18.15
CA PHE A 427 -29.12 -12.22 -17.37
C PHE A 427 -27.81 -11.53 -16.94
N TRP A 428 -26.86 -12.27 -16.37
CA TRP A 428 -25.57 -11.70 -15.95
C TRP A 428 -24.68 -11.19 -17.09
N LYS A 429 -24.97 -11.56 -18.35
CA LYS A 429 -24.30 -11.00 -19.54
C LYS A 429 -24.95 -9.70 -20.01
N GLU A 430 -26.25 -9.56 -19.82
CA GLU A 430 -27.06 -8.46 -20.34
C GLU A 430 -27.27 -7.33 -19.32
N VAL A 431 -27.25 -7.64 -18.03
CA VAL A 431 -27.50 -6.66 -16.96
C VAL A 431 -26.46 -5.53 -16.98
N PRO A 432 -26.89 -4.25 -17.09
CA PRO A 432 -25.98 -3.12 -17.00
C PRO A 432 -25.30 -3.05 -15.64
N LYS A 433 -23.98 -2.81 -15.61
CA LYS A 433 -23.20 -2.73 -14.36
C LYS A 433 -23.72 -1.68 -13.38
N THR A 434 -24.36 -0.62 -13.86
CA THR A 434 -24.96 0.44 -13.03
C THR A 434 -26.17 -0.03 -12.23
N LYS A 435 -26.79 -1.15 -12.61
CA LYS A 435 -27.91 -1.78 -11.90
C LYS A 435 -27.48 -2.90 -10.96
N VAL A 436 -26.17 -3.16 -10.84
CA VAL A 436 -25.63 -4.22 -10.00
C VAL A 436 -25.19 -3.63 -8.66
N MET A 437 -25.83 -4.08 -7.59
CA MET A 437 -25.36 -3.87 -6.23
C MET A 437 -24.15 -4.77 -5.97
N GLU A 438 -23.09 -4.20 -5.39
CA GLU A 438 -21.90 -4.93 -4.94
C GLU A 438 -21.69 -4.73 -3.44
N HIS A 439 -21.40 -5.81 -2.73
CA HIS A 439 -21.04 -5.78 -1.31
C HIS A 439 -19.84 -6.69 -1.02
N ARG A 440 -18.89 -6.22 -0.22
CA ARG A 440 -17.62 -6.94 0.04
C ARG A 440 -17.51 -7.38 1.49
N LEU A 441 -17.13 -8.64 1.68
CA LEU A 441 -16.86 -9.24 2.99
C LEU A 441 -15.37 -9.62 3.09
N ARG A 442 -14.80 -9.43 4.28
CA ARG A 442 -13.41 -9.79 4.63
C ARG A 442 -13.38 -11.08 5.43
N CYS A 443 -12.26 -11.81 5.41
CA CYS A 443 -12.04 -12.92 6.33
C CYS A 443 -11.36 -12.45 7.62
N HIS A 444 -11.82 -12.97 8.77
CA HIS A 444 -11.19 -12.80 10.07
C HIS A 444 -10.84 -14.16 10.68
N LEU A 445 -9.67 -14.27 11.30
CA LEU A 445 -9.24 -15.48 12.01
C LEU A 445 -9.59 -15.34 13.49
N LEU A 446 -10.42 -16.23 14.03
CA LEU A 446 -10.68 -16.22 15.47
C LEU A 446 -9.45 -16.77 16.20
N GLU A 447 -8.71 -15.92 16.91
CA GLU A 447 -7.68 -16.37 17.84
C GLU A 447 -8.35 -17.12 19.00
N SER A 448 -7.87 -18.32 19.32
CA SER A 448 -8.32 -19.02 20.53
C SER A 448 -7.87 -18.21 21.75
N ALA A 449 -8.82 -17.86 22.61
CA ALA A 449 -8.58 -17.11 23.84
C ALA A 449 -7.40 -17.71 24.65
N LYS A 450 -6.37 -16.88 24.90
CA LYS A 450 -5.41 -17.15 25.98
C LYS A 450 -6.17 -17.03 27.32
N PRO A 451 -5.91 -17.91 28.30
CA PRO A 451 -6.58 -17.85 29.59
C PRO A 451 -6.15 -16.59 30.35
N THR A 452 -7.16 -15.84 30.79
CA THR A 452 -7.08 -14.63 31.59
C THR A 452 -6.41 -14.90 32.93
N VAL A 453 -5.35 -14.16 33.28
CA VAL A 453 -4.92 -13.99 34.68
C VAL A 453 -5.03 -12.50 35.00
N SER A 454 -5.92 -12.20 35.94
CA SER A 454 -6.19 -10.89 36.52
C SER A 454 -5.02 -10.36 37.33
N PRO A 455 -4.73 -9.03 37.35
CA PRO A 455 -3.75 -8.48 38.28
C PRO A 455 -4.43 -8.11 39.62
N LEU A 456 -3.90 -8.64 40.72
CA LEU A 456 -4.08 -8.11 42.07
C LEU A 456 -2.84 -7.30 42.45
N ARG A 457 -3.06 -6.13 43.06
CA ARG A 457 -2.05 -5.20 43.59
C ARG A 457 -1.26 -5.80 44.76
N ASP A 458 0.05 -5.53 44.84
CA ASP A 458 0.69 -4.57 45.77
C ASP A 458 2.23 -4.71 45.82
N SER A 459 2.93 -3.65 45.36
CA SER A 459 4.23 -3.07 45.83
C SER A 459 5.52 -3.93 45.93
N PRO A 460 6.73 -3.35 46.16
CA PRO A 460 7.60 -2.84 45.08
C PRO A 460 9.08 -3.35 45.12
N VAL A 461 9.82 -3.03 44.05
CA VAL A 461 11.31 -3.03 43.90
C VAL A 461 12.02 -4.39 43.68
N GLU A 462 12.46 -4.65 42.44
CA GLU A 462 13.89 -4.82 42.10
C GLU A 462 14.08 -4.85 40.57
N ALA A 463 15.05 -4.08 40.10
CA ALA A 463 15.37 -3.88 38.70
C ALA A 463 16.38 -4.92 38.18
N GLY A 464 16.21 -5.31 36.90
CA GLY A 464 17.31 -5.70 36.04
C GLY A 464 17.69 -7.18 36.00
N THR A 465 16.91 -8.02 35.31
CA THR A 465 17.39 -9.29 34.71
C THR A 465 16.38 -9.92 33.71
N ASN A 466 15.08 -9.65 33.84
CA ASN A 466 14.05 -10.34 33.02
C ASN A 466 14.06 -10.02 31.52
N GLY A 467 14.30 -8.77 31.10
CA GLY A 467 14.22 -8.39 29.69
C GLY A 467 15.29 -9.04 28.80
N GLN A 468 16.47 -9.32 29.37
CA GLN A 468 17.58 -9.94 28.65
C GLN A 468 17.38 -11.45 28.50
N GLN A 469 16.70 -12.08 29.46
CA GLN A 469 16.29 -13.49 29.39
C GLN A 469 15.15 -13.70 28.38
N GLU A 470 14.19 -12.78 28.31
CA GLU A 470 13.13 -12.80 27.31
C GLU A 470 13.68 -12.57 25.89
N LEU A 471 14.63 -11.64 25.73
CA LEU A 471 15.31 -11.38 24.46
C LEU A 471 16.13 -12.60 23.99
N ASN A 472 16.89 -13.23 24.90
CA ASN A 472 17.63 -14.45 24.60
C ASN A 472 16.70 -15.63 24.23
N THR A 473 15.54 -15.72 24.88
CA THR A 473 14.53 -16.74 24.56
C THR A 473 13.88 -16.48 23.20
N ALA A 474 13.61 -15.23 22.85
CA ALA A 474 13.12 -14.83 21.54
C ALA A 474 14.15 -15.12 20.44
N LEU A 475 15.42 -14.81 20.69
CA LEU A 475 16.54 -15.09 19.78
C LEU A 475 16.70 -16.59 19.53
N MET A 476 16.65 -17.41 20.58
CA MET A 476 16.69 -18.88 20.47
C MET A 476 15.52 -19.45 19.66
N ARG A 477 14.30 -18.90 19.84
CA ARG A 477 13.13 -19.29 19.03
C ARG A 477 13.29 -18.90 17.57
N LEU A 478 13.88 -17.73 17.31
CA LEU A 478 14.10 -17.21 15.96
C LEU A 478 15.17 -18.02 15.23
N MET A 479 16.28 -18.37 15.90
CA MET A 479 17.30 -19.28 15.37
C MET A 479 16.73 -20.68 15.09
N ALA A 480 15.90 -21.22 15.98
CA ALA A 480 15.23 -22.51 15.75
C ALA A 480 14.17 -22.46 14.64
N CYS A 481 13.57 -21.30 14.38
CA CYS A 481 12.68 -21.09 13.23
C CYS A 481 13.47 -21.02 11.93
N ASN A 482 14.56 -20.24 11.93
CA ASN A 482 15.43 -20.06 10.77
C ASN A 482 16.08 -21.39 10.34
N SER A 483 16.62 -22.16 11.29
CA SER A 483 17.17 -23.50 11.03
C SER A 483 16.13 -24.46 10.44
N ARG A 484 14.88 -24.40 10.91
CA ARG A 484 13.78 -25.19 10.33
C ARG A 484 13.41 -24.74 8.92
N MET A 485 13.47 -23.45 8.63
CA MET A 485 13.26 -22.93 7.28
C MET A 485 14.39 -23.34 6.34
N GLU A 486 15.66 -23.24 6.76
CA GLU A 486 16.81 -23.72 5.99
C GLU A 486 16.71 -25.22 5.69
N GLN A 487 16.27 -26.03 6.66
CA GLN A 487 16.05 -27.46 6.44
C GLN A 487 14.95 -27.72 5.40
N LYS A 488 13.85 -26.96 5.43
CA LYS A 488 12.78 -27.06 4.42
C LYS A 488 13.26 -26.58 3.05
N LEU A 489 14.05 -25.50 2.98
CA LEU A 489 14.63 -24.98 1.74
C LEU A 489 15.59 -25.98 1.12
N ASN A 490 16.50 -26.56 1.91
CA ASN A 490 17.41 -27.61 1.46
C ASN A 490 16.67 -28.86 0.98
N THR A 491 15.60 -29.25 1.67
CA THR A 491 14.73 -30.36 1.22
C THR A 491 14.07 -30.03 -0.11
N CYS A 492 13.56 -28.81 -0.28
CA CYS A 492 12.93 -28.36 -1.52
C CYS A 492 13.93 -28.32 -2.69
N LEU A 493 15.13 -27.78 -2.46
CA LEU A 493 16.23 -27.78 -3.43
C LEU A 493 16.65 -29.21 -3.81
N TRP A 494 16.71 -30.13 -2.83
CA TRP A 494 17.02 -31.52 -3.10
C TRP A 494 15.94 -32.18 -3.97
N VAL A 495 14.65 -31.99 -3.64
CA VAL A 495 13.53 -32.48 -4.44
C VAL A 495 13.56 -31.88 -5.85
N GLN A 496 13.85 -30.59 -5.99
CA GLN A 496 13.98 -29.93 -7.29
C GLN A 496 15.13 -30.54 -8.12
N LYS A 497 16.29 -30.82 -7.50
CA LYS A 497 17.41 -31.49 -8.18
C LYS A 497 17.03 -32.90 -8.63
N VAL A 498 16.34 -33.67 -7.80
CA VAL A 498 15.85 -35.02 -8.14
C VAL A 498 14.86 -34.96 -9.32
N LEU A 499 13.87 -34.06 -9.26
CA LEU A 499 12.90 -33.88 -10.34
C LEU A 499 13.58 -33.47 -11.65
N THR A 500 14.55 -32.56 -11.58
CA THR A 500 15.32 -32.14 -12.77
C THR A 500 16.10 -33.31 -13.37
N GLY A 501 16.70 -34.16 -12.53
CA GLY A 501 17.38 -35.39 -12.96
C GLY A 501 16.42 -36.39 -13.63
N LEU A 502 15.23 -36.59 -13.06
CA LEU A 502 14.20 -37.47 -13.65
C LEU A 502 13.73 -36.96 -15.01
N VAL A 503 13.52 -35.65 -15.16
CA VAL A 503 13.17 -35.04 -16.45
C VAL A 503 14.28 -35.26 -17.49
N LEU A 504 15.55 -35.07 -17.12
CA LEU A 504 16.67 -35.34 -18.02
C LEU A 504 16.72 -36.80 -18.49
N VAL A 505 16.51 -37.76 -17.58
CA VAL A 505 16.43 -39.19 -17.92
C VAL A 505 15.28 -39.46 -18.90
N LEU A 506 14.10 -38.88 -18.66
CA LEU A 506 12.96 -39.03 -19.57
C LEU A 506 13.24 -38.44 -20.96
N VAL A 507 13.94 -37.30 -21.03
CA VAL A 507 14.35 -36.70 -22.32
C VAL A 507 15.31 -37.62 -23.07
N VAL A 508 16.33 -38.17 -22.39
CA VAL A 508 17.27 -39.11 -23.00
C VAL A 508 16.58 -40.38 -23.49
N LEU A 509 15.67 -40.94 -22.70
CA LEU A 509 14.87 -42.11 -23.11
C LEU A 509 14.00 -41.81 -24.34
N ASN A 510 13.37 -40.64 -24.39
CA ASN A 510 12.60 -40.22 -25.57
C ASN A 510 13.49 -40.09 -26.82
N LEU A 511 14.68 -39.50 -26.68
CA LEU A 511 15.64 -39.38 -27.79
C LEU A 511 16.13 -40.75 -28.27
N LEU A 512 16.38 -41.70 -27.35
CA LEU A 512 16.74 -43.08 -27.70
C LEU A 512 15.61 -43.80 -28.43
N CYS A 513 14.36 -43.65 -27.97
CA CYS A 513 13.20 -44.20 -28.66
C CYS A 513 13.06 -43.63 -30.07
N LEU A 514 13.22 -42.31 -30.24
CA LEU A 514 13.20 -41.66 -31.55
C LEU A 514 14.32 -42.14 -32.45
N PHE A 515 15.53 -42.35 -31.91
CA PHE A 515 16.66 -42.89 -32.66
C PHE A 515 16.40 -44.32 -33.15
N MET A 516 15.88 -45.20 -32.29
CA MET A 516 15.53 -46.59 -32.66
C MET A 516 14.39 -46.66 -33.69
N LEU A 517 13.41 -45.75 -33.59
CA LEU A 517 12.35 -45.61 -34.59
C LEU A 517 12.88 -45.07 -35.93
N GLY A 518 13.88 -44.18 -35.90
CA GLY A 518 14.52 -43.65 -37.11
C GLY A 518 15.40 -44.66 -37.84
N THR A 519 16.12 -45.52 -37.11
CA THR A 519 17.01 -46.53 -37.71
C THR A 519 16.29 -47.78 -38.21
N SER A 520 15.09 -48.07 -37.70
CA SER A 520 14.24 -49.17 -38.17
C SER A 520 13.48 -48.86 -39.48
N GLN A 521 13.57 -47.63 -40.00
CA GLN A 521 12.95 -47.22 -41.27
C GLN A 521 13.92 -47.13 -42.45
N GLN A 522 15.17 -47.61 -42.35
CA GLN A 522 16.04 -47.77 -43.51
C GLN A 522 15.82 -49.13 -44.18
N PRO A 523 15.16 -49.21 -45.36
CA PRO A 523 15.10 -50.45 -46.13
C PRO A 523 16.50 -50.76 -46.69
N SER A 524 16.90 -52.03 -46.54
CA SER A 524 18.10 -52.64 -47.14
C SER A 524 18.09 -52.63 -48.66
#